data_AF-A0A739L705-F1
#
_entry.id   AF-A0A739L705-F1
#
_cell.length_a   1.000
_cell.length_b   1.000
_cell.length_c   1.000
_cell.angle_alpha   90.00
_cell.angle_beta   90.00
_cell.angle_gamma   90.00
#
_symmetry.space_group_name_H-M   'P 1'
#
loop_
_entity.id
_entity.type
_entity.pdbx_description
1 polymer ?
#
loop_
_entity_poly.entity_id
_entity_poly.type
_entity_poly.pdbx_seq_one_letter_code
_entity_poly.pdbx_strand_id
1 'polypeptide(L)'
;MATKKYELTKEYFFHGEFWHQLDDNKGRFSARIEYSPYHGLILDYCISDSESPRTCEILYGVLNTGERCTLIGKFDFTQGNIHFDKGIIHTGRHGFPIMLFNDFYAPDSKIEYCDLSLHGLQEFIHPHGFFTQLKHLEHPIFIAKGNHWTLQLVNHVSFSVIGDDLLNIINCQNKAALENIIHQLKKTKELYPDAFFSIRKELVFYFRIK
;
A
#
# COMPACT_ATOMS: atom_id res chain seq x y z
N MET A 1 0.30 -11.34 5.54
CA MET A 1 -0.67 -10.99 4.48
C MET A 1 0.02 -10.09 3.48
N ALA A 2 -0.11 -10.33 2.19
CA ALA A 2 0.45 -9.43 1.18
C ALA A 2 -0.38 -8.14 1.16
N THR A 3 0.21 -7.02 1.56
CA THR A 3 -0.43 -5.71 1.44
C THR A 3 -0.70 -5.44 -0.04
N LYS A 4 -1.97 -5.29 -0.41
CA LYS A 4 -2.36 -5.00 -1.78
C LYS A 4 -1.81 -3.62 -2.16
N LYS A 5 -1.05 -3.55 -3.25
CA LYS A 5 -0.45 -2.31 -3.74
C LYS A 5 -1.34 -1.72 -4.84
N TYR A 6 -1.75 -0.47 -4.65
CA TYR A 6 -2.42 0.33 -5.68
C TYR A 6 -1.39 1.22 -6.38
N GLU A 7 -1.38 1.21 -7.71
CA GLU A 7 -0.46 1.99 -8.54
C GLU A 7 -1.11 3.31 -8.93
N LEU A 8 -0.49 4.44 -8.59
CA LEU A 8 -1.02 5.78 -8.87
C LEU A 8 -1.14 6.11 -10.36
N THR A 9 -0.59 5.30 -11.26
CA THR A 9 -0.69 5.46 -12.71
C THR A 9 -1.88 4.72 -13.32
N LYS A 10 -2.58 3.90 -12.53
CA LYS A 10 -3.74 3.10 -12.96
C LYS A 10 -5.03 3.72 -12.46
N GLU A 11 -6.13 3.28 -13.08
CA GLU A 11 -7.48 3.64 -12.67
C GLU A 11 -8.08 2.57 -11.76
N TYR A 12 -8.85 3.01 -10.77
CA TYR A 12 -9.53 2.13 -9.83
C TYR A 12 -10.96 2.56 -9.59
N PHE A 13 -11.83 1.56 -9.43
CA PHE A 13 -13.25 1.75 -9.17
C PHE A 13 -13.65 0.86 -8.00
N PHE A 14 -14.25 1.46 -6.99
CA PHE A 14 -14.77 0.75 -5.83
C PHE A 14 -16.20 1.19 -5.56
N HIS A 15 -17.02 0.27 -5.11
CA HIS A 15 -18.34 0.57 -4.59
C HIS A 15 -18.34 0.24 -3.11
N GLY A 16 -19.00 1.03 -2.26
CA GLY A 16 -18.98 0.78 -0.83
C GLY A 16 -20.07 1.53 -0.07
N GLU A 17 -20.19 1.21 1.22
CA GLU A 17 -20.98 1.98 2.18
C GLU A 17 -20.05 2.90 2.96
N PHE A 18 -20.50 4.14 3.21
CA PHE A 18 -19.74 5.18 3.89
C PHE A 18 -20.55 5.87 4.98
N TRP A 19 -19.88 6.29 6.05
CA TRP A 19 -20.47 7.02 7.17
C TRP A 19 -19.40 7.85 7.89
N HIS A 20 -19.79 8.76 8.80
CA HIS A 20 -18.87 9.76 9.35
C HIS A 20 -18.35 9.47 10.77
N GLN A 21 -19.03 8.63 11.55
CA GLN A 21 -18.64 8.31 12.93
C GLN A 21 -18.06 6.91 13.02
N LEU A 22 -16.87 6.78 13.59
CA LEU A 22 -16.20 5.47 13.66
C LEU A 22 -17.05 4.40 14.37
N ASP A 23 -17.69 4.80 15.47
CA ASP A 23 -18.44 3.91 16.37
C ASP A 23 -19.96 3.90 16.10
N ASP A 24 -20.45 4.69 15.13
CA ASP A 24 -21.86 4.79 14.79
C ASP A 24 -22.06 4.77 13.27
N ASN A 25 -22.73 3.72 12.77
CA ASN A 25 -23.01 3.52 11.36
C ASN A 25 -24.36 4.13 10.92
N LYS A 26 -25.00 4.95 11.74
CA LYS A 26 -26.15 5.75 11.34
C LYS A 26 -25.80 6.70 10.20
N GLY A 27 -26.80 6.96 9.36
CA GLY A 27 -26.60 7.79 8.18
C GLY A 27 -25.60 7.21 7.18
N ARG A 28 -25.42 5.89 7.17
CA ARG A 28 -24.61 5.23 6.15
C ARG A 28 -25.28 5.39 4.79
N PHE A 29 -24.45 5.59 3.77
CA PHE A 29 -24.93 5.70 2.40
C PHE A 29 -24.02 4.95 1.44
N SER A 30 -24.61 4.51 0.34
CA SER A 30 -23.89 3.84 -0.73
C SER A 30 -23.25 4.88 -1.64
N ALA A 31 -21.99 4.67 -2.02
CA ALA A 31 -21.30 5.53 -2.97
C ALA A 31 -20.26 4.73 -3.77
N ARG A 32 -19.83 5.34 -4.87
CA ARG A 32 -18.75 4.82 -5.72
C ARG A 32 -17.52 5.71 -5.58
N ILE A 33 -16.37 5.09 -5.35
CA ILE A 33 -15.07 5.73 -5.43
C ILE A 33 -14.48 5.47 -6.82
N GLU A 34 -13.97 6.53 -7.41
CA GLU A 34 -13.23 6.50 -8.66
C GLU A 34 -11.87 7.15 -8.42
N TYR A 35 -10.80 6.47 -8.83
CA TYR A 35 -9.47 7.07 -8.87
C TYR A 35 -8.96 7.05 -10.31
N SER A 36 -8.44 8.20 -10.77
CA SER A 36 -7.56 8.23 -11.93
C SER A 36 -6.41 9.21 -11.73
N PRO A 37 -5.29 9.04 -12.46
CA PRO A 37 -4.17 9.98 -12.39
C PRO A 37 -4.54 11.42 -12.79
N TYR A 38 -5.57 11.57 -13.63
CA TYR A 38 -6.00 12.85 -14.19
C TYR A 38 -7.06 13.56 -13.34
N HIS A 39 -7.98 12.80 -12.74
CA HIS A 39 -9.12 13.34 -12.00
C HIS A 39 -8.95 13.23 -10.49
N GLY A 40 -7.92 12.53 -10.03
CA GLY A 40 -7.70 12.24 -8.62
C GLY A 40 -8.73 11.25 -8.09
N LEU A 41 -8.95 11.30 -6.77
CA LEU A 41 -9.88 10.46 -6.04
C LEU A 41 -11.23 11.17 -5.90
N ILE A 42 -12.28 10.59 -6.46
CA ILE A 42 -13.63 11.14 -6.50
C ILE A 42 -14.60 10.18 -5.82
N LEU A 43 -15.45 10.70 -4.96
CA LEU A 43 -16.63 10.02 -4.42
C LEU A 43 -17.87 10.48 -5.20
N ASP A 44 -18.54 9.55 -5.86
CA ASP A 44 -19.83 9.71 -6.54
C ASP A 44 -20.93 9.15 -5.63
N TYR A 45 -21.81 10.02 -5.15
CA TYR A 45 -22.75 9.70 -4.08
C TYR A 45 -24.21 9.94 -4.47
N CYS A 46 -25.09 9.17 -3.84
CA CYS A 46 -26.53 9.33 -3.89
C CYS A 46 -27.10 9.08 -2.50
N ILE A 47 -27.51 10.15 -1.83
CA ILE A 47 -27.94 10.14 -0.43
C ILE A 47 -29.40 10.52 -0.37
N SER A 48 -30.21 9.63 0.21
CA SER A 48 -31.63 9.85 0.47
C SER A 48 -31.99 9.81 1.96
N ASP A 49 -31.04 9.40 2.80
CA ASP A 49 -31.22 9.32 4.26
C ASP A 49 -30.89 10.66 4.93
N SER A 50 -31.83 11.19 5.70
CA SER A 50 -31.66 12.42 6.46
C SER A 50 -30.64 12.34 7.60
N GLU A 51 -30.34 11.13 8.09
CA GLU A 51 -29.30 10.91 9.11
C GLU A 51 -27.89 10.93 8.50
N SER A 52 -27.77 10.88 7.17
CA SER A 52 -26.46 10.96 6.49
C SER A 52 -25.77 12.30 6.76
N PRO A 53 -24.43 12.31 6.84
CA PRO A 53 -23.68 13.54 7.10
C PRO A 53 -23.97 14.57 6.01
N ARG A 54 -24.24 15.82 6.41
CA ARG A 54 -24.29 16.96 5.47
C ARG A 54 -22.90 17.52 5.21
N THR A 55 -22.05 17.53 6.23
CA THR A 55 -20.65 17.97 6.14
C THR A 55 -19.81 17.07 7.02
N CYS A 56 -18.60 16.74 6.59
CA CYS A 56 -17.65 15.94 7.38
C CYS A 56 -16.21 16.20 6.90
N GLU A 57 -15.23 15.84 7.71
CA GLU A 57 -13.81 15.85 7.32
C GLU A 57 -13.26 14.45 7.06
N ILE A 58 -13.97 13.43 7.54
CA ILE A 58 -13.59 12.03 7.42
C ILE A 58 -14.84 11.22 7.09
N LEU A 59 -14.68 10.27 6.16
CA LEU A 59 -15.64 9.19 5.96
C LEU A 59 -14.94 7.85 6.15
N TYR A 60 -15.56 7.00 6.95
CA TYR A 60 -15.20 5.60 7.07
C TYR A 60 -16.02 4.81 6.08
N GLY A 61 -15.42 3.80 5.43
CA GLY A 61 -16.16 3.00 4.47
C GLY A 61 -15.68 1.57 4.34
N VAL A 62 -16.63 0.70 3.97
CA VAL A 62 -16.35 -0.70 3.63
C VAL A 62 -16.63 -0.87 2.15
N LEU A 63 -15.59 -1.26 1.42
CA LEU A 63 -15.66 -1.48 -0.02
C LEU A 63 -16.31 -2.84 -0.33
N ASN A 64 -16.77 -3.01 -1.57
CA ASN A 64 -17.33 -4.24 -2.11
C ASN A 64 -16.33 -5.42 -2.10
N THR A 65 -15.04 -5.13 -1.94
CA THR A 65 -13.97 -6.12 -1.70
C THR A 65 -13.92 -6.63 -0.26
N GLY A 66 -14.70 -6.04 0.65
CA GLY A 66 -14.60 -6.24 2.10
C GLY A 66 -13.48 -5.43 2.77
N GLU A 67 -12.71 -4.67 1.99
CA GLU A 67 -11.61 -3.84 2.49
C GLU A 67 -12.17 -2.59 3.19
N ARG A 68 -11.66 -2.31 4.40
CA ARG A 68 -11.94 -1.07 5.12
C ARG A 68 -11.11 0.07 4.55
N CYS A 69 -11.70 1.26 4.53
CA CYS A 69 -11.01 2.46 4.09
C CYS A 69 -11.44 3.69 4.88
N THR A 70 -10.60 4.72 4.83
CA THR A 70 -10.85 6.04 5.42
C THR A 70 -10.56 7.10 4.37
N LEU A 71 -11.58 7.89 4.00
CA LEU A 71 -11.44 9.08 3.16
C LEU A 71 -11.21 10.27 4.07
N ILE A 72 -10.19 11.08 3.77
CA ILE A 72 -9.83 12.26 4.56
C ILE A 72 -9.90 13.48 3.65
N GLY A 73 -10.66 14.49 4.06
CA GLY A 73 -10.84 15.75 3.35
C GLY A 73 -12.17 16.41 3.70
N LYS A 74 -12.20 17.74 3.69
CA LYS A 74 -13.43 18.50 3.93
C LYS A 74 -14.46 18.18 2.83
N PHE A 75 -15.65 17.83 3.26
CA PHE A 75 -16.77 17.48 2.41
C PHE A 75 -18.02 18.27 2.80
N ASP A 76 -18.77 18.73 1.80
CA ASP A 76 -20.09 19.33 1.97
C ASP A 76 -21.11 18.76 0.94
N PHE A 77 -21.98 17.86 1.41
CA PHE A 77 -23.03 17.20 0.60
C PHE A 77 -24.16 18.14 0.22
N THR A 78 -24.20 19.35 0.79
CA THR A 78 -25.21 20.36 0.44
C THR A 78 -24.92 21.04 -0.90
N GLN A 79 -23.67 20.95 -1.40
CA GLN A 79 -23.27 21.54 -2.68
C GLN A 79 -23.62 20.69 -3.90
N GLY A 80 -24.15 19.47 -3.67
CA GLY A 80 -24.62 18.59 -4.73
C GLY A 80 -25.95 19.03 -5.35
N ASN A 81 -26.41 18.25 -6.33
CA ASN A 81 -27.74 18.40 -6.91
C ASN A 81 -28.77 17.84 -5.94
N ILE A 82 -29.91 18.53 -5.83
CA ILE A 82 -31.04 18.07 -5.04
C ILE A 82 -32.18 17.72 -6.00
N HIS A 83 -32.62 16.46 -5.96
CA HIS A 83 -33.81 16.01 -6.67
C HIS A 83 -34.98 16.02 -5.69
N PHE A 84 -36.02 16.78 -6.04
CA PHE A 84 -37.26 16.90 -5.28
C PHE A 84 -38.40 16.21 -6.05
N ASP A 85 -38.81 15.03 -5.56
CA ASP A 85 -40.04 14.37 -6.01
C ASP A 85 -40.74 13.79 -4.75
N LYS A 86 -41.08 12.48 -4.70
CA LYS A 86 -41.63 11.82 -3.51
C LYS A 86 -40.66 11.69 -2.32
N GLY A 87 -39.45 12.21 -2.46
CA GLY A 87 -38.38 12.26 -1.46
C GLY A 87 -37.32 13.28 -1.87
N ILE A 88 -36.41 13.59 -0.95
CA ILE A 88 -35.26 14.45 -1.19
C ILE A 88 -34.04 13.55 -1.42
N ILE A 89 -33.40 13.68 -2.58
CA ILE A 89 -32.18 12.95 -2.90
C ILE A 89 -31.07 13.95 -3.21
N HIS A 90 -29.96 13.83 -2.48
CA HIS A 90 -28.72 14.56 -2.72
C HIS A 90 -27.77 13.71 -3.55
N THR A 91 -27.44 14.16 -4.75
CA THR A 91 -26.48 13.49 -5.63
C THR A 91 -25.34 14.40 -6.01
N GLY A 92 -24.15 13.84 -6.19
CA GLY A 92 -23.01 14.64 -6.61
C GLY A 92 -21.73 13.87 -6.69
N ARG A 93 -20.69 14.58 -7.14
CA ARG A 93 -19.31 14.09 -7.20
C ARG A 93 -18.44 15.04 -6.41
N HIS A 94 -17.54 14.49 -5.60
CA HIS A 94 -16.65 15.29 -4.76
C HIS A 94 -15.26 14.68 -4.70
N GLY A 95 -14.23 15.53 -4.74
CA GLY A 95 -12.84 15.11 -4.68
C GLY A 95 -12.33 14.97 -3.24
N PHE A 96 -11.67 13.87 -2.94
CA PHE A 96 -10.93 13.68 -1.69
C PHE A 96 -9.42 13.74 -1.95
N PRO A 97 -8.64 14.41 -1.09
CA PRO A 97 -7.18 14.42 -1.23
C PRO A 97 -6.54 13.09 -0.84
N ILE A 98 -7.13 12.33 0.10
CA ILE A 98 -6.50 11.13 0.67
C ILE A 98 -7.54 10.02 0.88
N MET A 99 -7.15 8.80 0.53
CA MET A 99 -7.80 7.55 0.93
C MET A 99 -6.76 6.63 1.57
N LEU A 100 -7.07 6.15 2.77
CA LEU A 100 -6.29 5.13 3.47
C LEU A 100 -7.03 3.80 3.38
N PHE A 101 -6.29 2.71 3.15
CA PHE A 101 -6.83 1.36 3.00
C PHE A 101 -6.46 0.48 4.21
N ASN A 102 -7.12 -0.68 4.30
CA ASN A 102 -6.95 -1.77 5.27
C ASN A 102 -7.50 -1.53 6.67
N ASP A 103 -7.84 -0.29 7.06
CA ASP A 103 -8.48 -0.03 8.33
C ASP A 103 -9.23 1.31 8.38
N PHE A 104 -9.85 1.56 9.53
CA PHE A 104 -10.40 2.85 9.91
C PHE A 104 -9.41 3.65 10.74
N TYR A 105 -9.04 4.83 10.26
CA TYR A 105 -8.07 5.70 10.92
C TYR A 105 -8.78 6.89 11.55
N ALA A 106 -8.74 6.96 12.88
CA ALA A 106 -9.22 8.11 13.65
C ALA A 106 -8.28 9.33 13.47
N PRO A 107 -8.75 10.58 13.68
CA PRO A 107 -7.93 11.79 13.54
C PRO A 107 -6.63 11.80 14.37
N ASP A 108 -6.63 11.11 15.51
CA ASP A 108 -5.50 10.99 16.44
C ASP A 108 -4.59 9.79 16.15
N SER A 109 -4.89 9.02 15.09
CA SER A 109 -4.07 7.90 14.65
C SER A 109 -2.67 8.38 14.28
N LYS A 110 -1.66 7.74 14.87
CA LYS A 110 -0.24 8.04 14.58
C LYS A 110 0.27 7.11 13.50
N ILE A 111 0.76 7.71 12.41
CA ILE A 111 1.48 7.01 11.36
C ILE A 111 2.97 7.08 11.72
N GLU A 112 3.61 5.93 11.95
CA GLU A 112 5.04 5.90 12.32
C GLU A 112 5.94 6.36 11.17
N TYR A 113 5.60 5.97 9.94
CA TYR A 113 6.31 6.37 8.72
C TYR A 113 5.45 6.15 7.47
N CYS A 114 5.83 6.80 6.37
CA CYS A 114 5.26 6.59 5.04
C CYS A 114 6.37 6.20 4.05
N ASP A 115 6.21 5.09 3.35
CA ASP A 115 7.14 4.65 2.30
C ASP A 115 6.61 5.06 0.93
N LEU A 116 7.32 6.01 0.31
CA LEU A 116 7.03 6.52 -1.03
C LEU A 116 7.89 5.81 -2.07
N SER A 117 7.24 5.21 -3.06
CA SER A 117 7.89 4.68 -4.27
C SER A 117 7.49 5.57 -5.44
N LEU A 118 8.47 6.21 -6.08
CA LEU A 118 8.24 6.95 -7.32
C LEU A 118 8.39 6.01 -8.52
N HIS A 119 7.61 6.25 -9.57
CA HIS A 119 7.82 5.55 -10.84
C HIS A 119 9.23 5.86 -11.37
N GLY A 120 9.98 4.84 -11.79
CA GLY A 120 11.36 5.02 -12.24
C GLY A 120 12.40 5.11 -11.11
N LEU A 121 12.00 5.09 -9.83
CA LEU A 121 12.95 5.24 -8.71
C LEU A 121 13.99 4.12 -8.68
N GLN A 122 13.54 2.90 -8.94
CA GLN A 122 14.42 1.74 -9.00
C GLN A 122 15.49 1.95 -10.07
N GLU A 123 15.08 2.33 -11.27
CA GLU A 123 15.92 2.55 -12.45
C GLU A 123 16.86 3.73 -12.28
N PHE A 124 16.40 4.79 -11.60
CA PHE A 124 17.21 5.96 -11.27
C PHE A 124 18.34 5.62 -10.29
N ILE A 125 18.04 4.85 -9.24
CA ILE A 125 19.05 4.42 -8.26
C ILE A 125 19.95 3.36 -8.88
N HIS A 126 19.37 2.42 -9.61
CA HIS A 126 20.09 1.33 -10.25
C HIS A 126 19.39 0.83 -11.53
N PRO A 127 20.01 1.01 -12.71
CA PRO A 127 19.48 0.48 -13.96
C PRO A 127 19.26 -1.04 -13.90
N HIS A 128 18.20 -1.50 -14.57
CA HIS A 128 17.83 -2.91 -14.67
C HIS A 128 19.01 -3.78 -15.15
N GLY A 129 19.24 -4.93 -14.50
CA GLY A 129 20.25 -5.93 -14.89
C GLY A 129 21.33 -6.26 -13.85
N PHE A 130 21.47 -5.45 -12.81
CA PHE A 130 22.53 -5.58 -11.79
C PHE A 130 22.00 -5.74 -10.36
N PHE A 131 20.71 -5.97 -10.24
CA PHE A 131 20.00 -6.11 -8.97
C PHE A 131 20.66 -7.12 -8.01
N THR A 132 21.25 -8.19 -8.55
CA THR A 132 21.97 -9.21 -7.76
C THR A 132 23.24 -8.69 -7.09
N GLN A 133 23.81 -7.58 -7.58
CA GLN A 133 25.05 -6.98 -7.08
C GLN A 133 24.83 -5.99 -5.94
N LEU A 134 23.62 -5.45 -5.81
CA LEU A 134 23.27 -4.56 -4.71
C LEU A 134 23.17 -5.36 -3.41
N LYS A 135 23.85 -4.90 -2.36
CA LYS A 135 23.67 -5.45 -1.02
C LYS A 135 22.39 -4.88 -0.41
N HIS A 136 21.61 -5.74 0.24
CA HIS A 136 20.65 -5.27 1.22
C HIS A 136 21.40 -4.52 2.32
N LEU A 137 20.88 -3.38 2.74
CA LEU A 137 21.39 -2.65 3.88
C LEU A 137 20.29 -2.62 4.93
N GLU A 138 20.59 -3.12 6.13
CA GLU A 138 19.66 -3.03 7.28
C GLU A 138 19.45 -1.58 7.73
N HIS A 139 20.33 -0.68 7.28
CA HIS A 139 20.34 0.73 7.64
C HIS A 139 20.00 1.58 6.41
N PRO A 140 19.43 2.79 6.60
CA PRO A 140 19.17 3.69 5.50
C PRO A 140 20.43 3.97 4.67
N ILE A 141 20.26 3.96 3.35
CA ILE A 141 21.28 4.30 2.35
C ILE A 141 21.66 5.78 2.48
N PHE A 142 20.66 6.60 2.76
CA PHE A 142 20.81 8.04 2.93
C PHE A 142 19.78 8.56 3.93
N ILE A 143 20.13 9.61 4.66
CA ILE A 143 19.25 10.29 5.62
C ILE A 143 19.38 11.81 5.42
N ALA A 144 18.25 12.47 5.18
CA ALA A 144 18.11 13.92 5.26
C ALA A 144 17.17 14.28 6.41
N LYS A 145 17.50 15.35 7.14
CA LYS A 145 16.70 15.85 8.27
C LYS A 145 16.28 17.28 8.01
N GLY A 146 14.99 17.56 8.23
CA GLY A 146 14.45 18.91 8.37
C GLY A 146 14.10 19.21 9.83
N ASN A 147 13.45 20.35 10.08
CA ASN A 147 13.08 20.77 11.43
C ASN A 147 12.06 19.80 12.09
N HIS A 148 11.19 19.18 11.29
CA HIS A 148 10.09 18.34 11.77
C HIS A 148 9.89 17.07 10.93
N TRP A 149 10.88 16.67 10.14
CA TRP A 149 10.78 15.47 9.31
C TRP A 149 12.16 14.83 9.10
N THR A 150 12.15 13.52 8.89
CA THR A 150 13.32 12.76 8.44
C THR A 150 12.97 11.99 7.17
N LEU A 151 13.74 12.21 6.10
CA LEU A 151 13.64 11.46 4.86
C LEU A 151 14.78 10.46 4.81
N GLN A 152 14.44 9.19 4.61
CA GLN A 152 15.40 8.09 4.52
C GLN A 152 15.27 7.41 3.17
N LEU A 153 16.38 7.20 2.47
CA LEU A 153 16.39 6.27 1.35
C LEU A 153 16.67 4.88 1.92
N VAL A 154 15.71 3.96 1.80
CA VAL A 154 15.80 2.60 2.32
C VAL A 154 15.62 1.59 1.19
N ASN A 155 16.16 0.38 1.38
CA ASN A 155 15.87 -0.74 0.51
C ASN A 155 15.18 -1.86 1.29
N HIS A 156 14.10 -2.39 0.72
CA HIS A 156 13.38 -3.51 1.29
C HIS A 156 13.63 -4.74 0.44
N VAL A 157 14.03 -5.85 1.07
CA VAL A 157 14.21 -7.13 0.38
C VAL A 157 13.06 -8.07 0.68
N SER A 158 12.54 -8.71 -0.35
CA SER A 158 11.73 -9.92 -0.20
C SER A 158 12.56 -11.15 -0.53
N PHE A 159 12.34 -12.23 0.21
CA PHE A 159 13.01 -13.50 0.03
C PHE A 159 12.00 -14.60 -0.31
N SER A 160 12.36 -15.47 -1.25
CA SER A 160 11.65 -16.73 -1.50
C SER A 160 12.25 -17.80 -0.60
N VAL A 161 11.39 -18.49 0.15
CA VAL A 161 11.77 -19.69 0.88
C VAL A 161 12.07 -20.78 -0.15
N ILE A 162 13.27 -21.36 -0.06
CA ILE A 162 13.72 -22.40 -0.99
C ILE A 162 14.14 -23.66 -0.22
N GLY A 163 14.50 -23.55 1.06
CA GLY A 163 14.75 -24.73 1.90
C GLY A 163 15.78 -25.68 1.30
N ASP A 164 15.39 -26.93 1.03
CA ASP A 164 16.24 -27.96 0.43
C ASP A 164 16.44 -27.82 -1.08
N ASP A 165 15.61 -27.03 -1.76
CA ASP A 165 15.69 -26.82 -3.21
C ASP A 165 16.80 -25.85 -3.64
N LEU A 166 17.60 -25.34 -2.69
CA LEU A 166 18.70 -24.41 -2.99
C LEU A 166 19.74 -25.06 -3.90
N LEU A 167 19.91 -26.38 -3.81
CA LEU A 167 20.82 -27.13 -4.65
C LEU A 167 20.30 -27.27 -6.09
N ASN A 168 18.98 -27.20 -6.30
CA ASN A 168 18.36 -27.35 -7.62
C ASN A 168 18.48 -26.10 -8.49
N ILE A 169 18.90 -24.97 -7.91
CA ILE A 169 18.97 -23.67 -8.58
C ILE A 169 20.40 -23.17 -8.79
N ILE A 170 21.40 -23.85 -8.22
CA ILE A 170 22.82 -23.54 -8.42
C ILE A 170 23.36 -24.44 -9.52
N ASN A 171 23.89 -23.85 -10.59
CA ASN A 171 24.57 -24.57 -11.66
C ASN A 171 25.99 -24.02 -11.86
N CYS A 172 26.95 -24.90 -12.16
CA CYS A 172 28.31 -24.53 -12.48
C CYS A 172 28.86 -25.45 -13.58
N GLN A 173 29.51 -24.87 -14.58
CA GLN A 173 30.15 -25.64 -15.65
C GLN A 173 31.31 -26.51 -15.11
N ASN A 174 31.97 -26.06 -14.05
CA ASN A 174 32.98 -26.84 -13.35
C ASN A 174 32.31 -27.77 -12.33
N LYS A 175 32.18 -29.05 -12.69
CA LYS A 175 31.54 -30.07 -11.86
C LYS A 175 32.19 -30.24 -10.48
N ALA A 176 33.52 -30.21 -10.41
CA ALA A 176 34.24 -30.34 -9.14
C ALA A 176 33.96 -29.18 -8.18
N ALA A 177 33.82 -27.96 -8.71
CA ALA A 177 33.43 -26.80 -7.92
C ALA A 177 31.98 -26.92 -7.42
N LEU A 178 31.07 -27.38 -8.28
CA LEU A 178 29.66 -27.60 -7.91
C LEU A 178 29.52 -28.64 -6.79
N GLU A 179 30.20 -29.78 -6.93
CA GLU A 179 30.20 -30.85 -5.92
C GLU A 179 30.72 -30.37 -4.57
N ASN A 180 31.78 -29.55 -4.57
CA ASN A 180 32.29 -28.95 -3.34
C ASN A 180 31.26 -28.03 -2.67
N ILE A 181 30.59 -27.16 -3.43
CA ILE A 181 29.52 -26.29 -2.91
C ILE A 181 28.39 -27.11 -2.30
N ILE A 182 27.92 -28.16 -3.02
CA ILE A 182 26.86 -29.05 -2.54
C ILE A 182 27.26 -29.70 -1.22
N HIS A 183 28.49 -30.20 -1.12
CA HIS A 183 29.01 -30.85 0.08
C HIS A 183 29.05 -29.90 1.29
N GLN A 184 29.55 -28.68 1.11
CA GLN A 184 29.61 -27.69 2.18
C GLN A 184 28.22 -27.23 2.63
N LEU A 185 27.28 -27.08 1.69
CA LEU A 185 25.89 -26.73 2.02
C LEU A 185 25.21 -27.80 2.86
N LYS A 186 25.39 -29.09 2.52
CA LYS A 186 24.87 -30.22 3.31
C LYS A 186 25.44 -30.22 4.73
N LYS A 187 26.76 -30.10 4.87
CA LYS A 187 27.40 -30.00 6.19
C LYS A 187 26.90 -28.82 7.02
N THR A 188 26.69 -27.67 6.38
CA THR A 188 26.17 -26.48 7.06
C THR A 188 24.76 -26.72 7.60
N LYS A 189 23.90 -27.42 6.83
CA LYS A 189 22.55 -27.79 7.30
C LYS A 189 22.56 -28.79 8.45
N GLU A 190 23.47 -29.76 8.44
CA GLU A 190 23.64 -30.70 9.55
C GLU A 190 24.06 -29.97 10.85
N LEU A 191 24.90 -28.94 10.73
CA LEU A 191 25.33 -28.11 11.86
C LEU A 191 24.25 -27.17 12.38
N TYR A 192 23.34 -26.71 11.50
CA TYR A 192 22.29 -25.76 11.82
C TYR A 192 20.93 -26.27 11.29
N PRO A 193 20.34 -27.30 11.93
CA PRO A 193 19.13 -27.97 11.43
C PRO A 193 17.90 -27.05 11.39
N ASP A 194 17.85 -26.03 12.26
CA ASP A 194 16.75 -25.06 12.32
C ASP A 194 16.96 -23.85 11.39
N ALA A 195 18.07 -23.81 10.64
CA ALA A 195 18.38 -22.67 9.77
C ALA A 195 17.57 -22.75 8.46
N PHE A 196 16.85 -21.67 8.15
CA PHE A 196 16.09 -21.52 6.91
C PHE A 196 16.87 -20.69 5.89
N PHE A 197 17.27 -21.34 4.79
CA PHE A 197 17.90 -20.66 3.66
C PHE A 197 16.85 -20.15 2.67
N SER A 198 17.01 -18.91 2.25
CA SER A 198 16.14 -18.24 1.30
C SER A 198 16.97 -17.49 0.27
N ILE A 199 16.40 -17.26 -0.90
CA ILE A 199 17.03 -16.42 -1.93
C ILE A 199 16.23 -15.16 -2.10
N ARG A 200 16.96 -14.06 -2.24
CA ARG A 200 16.37 -12.77 -2.57
C ARG A 200 15.53 -12.86 -3.85
N LYS A 201 14.26 -12.51 -3.70
CA LYS A 201 13.28 -12.41 -4.78
C LYS A 201 13.24 -10.99 -5.35
N GLU A 202 13.18 -9.99 -4.48
CA GLU A 202 13.00 -8.58 -4.85
C GLU A 202 13.71 -7.64 -3.87
N LEU A 203 14.06 -6.43 -4.32
CA LEU A 203 14.80 -5.37 -3.64
C LEU A 203 14.21 -4.10 -4.21
N VAL A 204 13.36 -3.45 -3.43
CA VAL A 204 12.66 -2.24 -3.84
C VAL A 204 13.18 -1.09 -2.99
N PHE A 205 13.46 0.04 -3.64
CA PHE A 205 13.83 1.26 -2.95
C PHE A 205 12.60 2.10 -2.62
N TYR A 206 12.62 2.71 -1.43
CA TYR A 206 11.59 3.64 -0.99
C TYR A 206 12.23 4.87 -0.36
N PHE A 207 11.56 5.99 -0.50
CA PHE A 207 11.75 7.13 0.38
C PHE A 207 10.84 6.99 1.60
N ARG A 208 11.43 6.72 2.75
CA ARG A 208 10.72 6.66 4.03
C ARG A 208 10.69 8.04 4.66
N ILE A 209 9.49 8.57 4.84
CA ILE A 209 9.25 9.84 5.55
C ILE A 209 8.82 9.50 6.98
N LYS A 210 9.48 10.10 7.96
CA LYS A 210 9.14 10.08 9.39
C LYS A 210 8.93 11.49 9.91
#